data_AF-A0A9E1CAK9-F1
#
_entry.id   AF-A0A9E1CAK9-F1
#
_cell.length_a   1.000
_cell.length_b   1.000
_cell.length_c   1.000
_cell.angle_alpha   90.00
_cell.angle_beta   90.00
_cell.angle_gamma   90.00
#
_symmetry.space_group_name_H-M   'P 1'
#
loop_
_entity.id
_entity.type
_entity.pdbx_description
1 polymer ?
#
loop_
_entity_poly.entity_id
_entity_poly.type
_entity_poly.pdbx_seq_one_letter_code
_entity_poly.pdbx_strand_id
1 'polypeptide(L)'
;MSTNAIQSSHIYSTYFAPRGRSRIYTLGMQIAQLYLSPFDQIIGFIGEAGSGKSVLIKGMFPGIELTNDDDGVNVRPLPLLEQEYETGFFTPHTYHLDIRFETGFHQLSELADAVRLAVRRGKRIIIEHFDLIYPLLGVNANLLIGVGEQIVITRPNLFGPLPQELCDIVYPSLAYRLMAHSAEDLCEYAMTQEQMLACSHGDIRHGFVLEFNEHQPDIDIPTLEARVNELIRQDLPIDYYDESHILLGGAQHYCTGPRTHVRSTGRIIGFRLLDHFIYDHFHKTYMLVGCVGDDSEENIRKLETIHG
;
A
#
# COMPACT_ATOMS: atom_id res chain seq x y z
N MET A 1 28.91 14.40 -11.04
CA MET A 1 28.00 13.24 -11.17
C MET A 1 26.89 13.65 -12.12
N SER A 2 26.63 12.90 -13.19
CA SER A 2 25.52 13.19 -14.10
C SER A 2 24.22 12.77 -13.40
N THR A 3 23.58 13.71 -12.71
CA THR A 3 22.21 13.54 -12.23
C THR A 3 21.30 13.32 -13.43
N ASN A 4 20.57 12.20 -13.43
CA ASN A 4 19.64 11.87 -14.49
C ASN A 4 18.59 13.00 -14.60
N ALA A 5 18.28 13.49 -15.82
CA ALA A 5 17.43 14.69 -15.99
C ALA A 5 16.02 14.53 -15.37
N ILE A 6 15.54 13.29 -15.33
CA ILE A 6 14.29 12.90 -14.66
C ILE A 6 14.40 13.11 -13.15
N GLN A 7 15.53 12.77 -12.52
CA GLN A 7 15.73 12.93 -11.07
C GLN A 7 15.90 14.40 -10.66
N SER A 8 16.41 15.26 -11.53
CA SER A 8 16.58 16.70 -11.22
C SER A 8 15.31 17.53 -11.38
N SER A 9 14.29 17.01 -12.07
CA SER A 9 13.03 17.72 -12.35
C SER A 9 11.78 17.04 -11.78
N HIS A 10 11.95 15.89 -11.12
CA HIS A 10 10.86 15.15 -10.49
C HIS A 10 10.41 15.83 -9.18
N ILE A 11 9.16 16.29 -9.16
CA ILE A 11 8.54 16.90 -7.99
C ILE A 11 7.65 15.86 -7.29
N TYR A 12 6.70 15.29 -8.01
CA TYR A 12 5.81 14.24 -7.52
C TYR A 12 5.44 13.26 -8.63
N SER A 13 5.26 11.99 -8.27
CA SER A 13 4.54 11.01 -9.07
C SER A 13 3.59 10.23 -8.17
N THR A 14 2.43 9.88 -8.71
CA THR A 14 1.40 9.18 -7.96
C THR A 14 0.92 7.98 -8.76
N TYR A 15 0.79 6.85 -8.08
CA TYR A 15 0.27 5.60 -8.62
C TYR A 15 -0.89 5.14 -7.74
N PHE A 16 -1.87 4.45 -8.31
CA PHE A 16 -2.78 3.66 -7.47
C PHE A 16 -1.95 2.61 -6.73
N ALA A 17 -2.24 2.41 -5.45
CA ALA A 17 -1.59 1.37 -4.69
C ALA A 17 -2.33 0.06 -4.96
N PRO A 18 -1.79 -0.84 -5.81
CA PRO A 18 -2.53 -1.98 -6.27
C PRO A 18 -2.84 -2.91 -5.10
N ARG A 19 -3.95 -3.62 -5.22
CA ARG A 19 -4.28 -4.74 -4.33
C ARG A 19 -3.54 -5.98 -4.80
N GLY A 20 -3.25 -6.86 -3.85
CA GLY A 20 -2.54 -8.08 -4.16
C GLY A 20 -1.02 -7.97 -4.03
N ARG A 21 -0.43 -8.89 -3.27
CA ARG A 21 1.02 -8.93 -3.03
C ARG A 21 1.84 -8.92 -4.33
N SER A 22 1.44 -9.70 -5.32
CA SER A 22 2.11 -9.79 -6.64
C SER A 22 2.12 -8.46 -7.40
N ARG A 23 0.99 -7.75 -7.43
CA ARG A 23 0.87 -6.46 -8.12
C ARG A 23 1.69 -5.38 -7.42
N ILE A 24 1.72 -5.37 -6.08
CA ILE A 24 2.59 -4.46 -5.31
C ILE A 24 4.07 -4.76 -5.58
N TYR A 25 4.47 -6.03 -5.70
CA TYR A 25 5.84 -6.38 -6.08
C TYR A 25 6.23 -5.85 -7.44
N THR A 26 5.38 -6.07 -8.45
CA THR A 26 5.62 -5.55 -9.81
C THR A 26 5.74 -4.03 -9.82
N LEU A 27 4.87 -3.33 -9.10
CA LEU A 27 4.96 -1.88 -8.97
C LEU A 27 6.26 -1.45 -8.25
N GLY A 28 6.67 -2.13 -7.19
CA GLY A 28 7.95 -1.89 -6.52
C GLY A 28 9.14 -2.02 -7.47
N MET A 29 9.16 -3.05 -8.32
CA MET A 29 10.21 -3.21 -9.33
C MET A 29 10.26 -2.03 -10.31
N GLN A 30 9.10 -1.57 -10.79
CA GLN A 30 9.00 -0.41 -11.68
C GLN A 30 9.45 0.87 -11.00
N ILE A 31 9.04 1.10 -9.76
CA ILE A 31 9.45 2.27 -8.97
C ILE A 31 10.97 2.29 -8.78
N ALA A 32 11.57 1.14 -8.45
CA ALA A 32 13.01 1.05 -8.32
C ALA A 32 13.72 1.38 -9.65
N GLN A 33 13.22 0.89 -10.78
CA GLN A 33 13.80 1.20 -12.10
C GLN A 33 13.68 2.69 -12.47
N LEU A 34 12.58 3.34 -12.12
CA LEU A 34 12.30 4.72 -12.52
C LEU A 34 12.93 5.77 -11.60
N TYR A 35 12.90 5.52 -10.28
CA TYR A 35 13.18 6.56 -9.29
C TYR A 35 14.45 6.33 -8.49
N LEU A 36 14.90 5.08 -8.34
CA LEU A 36 16.04 4.77 -7.50
C LEU A 36 17.37 5.15 -8.17
N SER A 37 18.27 5.73 -7.40
CA SER A 37 19.64 6.03 -7.79
C SER A 37 20.62 5.13 -7.01
N PRO A 38 21.73 4.68 -7.63
CA PRO A 38 22.80 4.02 -6.88
C PRO A 38 23.37 4.92 -5.76
N PHE A 39 23.18 6.23 -5.84
CA PHE A 39 23.67 7.20 -4.85
C PHE A 39 22.65 7.54 -3.75
N ASP A 40 21.42 7.00 -3.81
CA ASP A 40 20.46 7.22 -2.74
C ASP A 40 20.90 6.46 -1.49
N GLN A 41 21.10 7.21 -0.40
CA GLN A 41 21.54 6.67 0.89
C GLN A 41 20.37 6.55 1.87
N ILE A 42 19.45 7.52 1.89
CA ILE A 42 18.26 7.47 2.75
C ILE A 42 17.03 7.34 1.88
N ILE A 43 16.24 6.30 2.13
CA ILE A 43 14.98 6.03 1.44
C ILE A 43 13.90 5.94 2.50
N GLY A 44 13.07 6.98 2.57
CA GLY A 44 12.04 7.10 3.59
C GLY A 44 10.70 6.59 3.10
N PHE A 45 10.10 5.66 3.85
CA PHE A 45 8.74 5.19 3.65
C PHE A 45 7.83 5.80 4.72
N ILE A 46 6.67 6.28 4.29
CA ILE A 46 5.63 6.86 5.15
C ILE A 46 4.33 6.15 4.84
N GLY A 47 3.67 5.63 5.87
CA GLY A 47 2.40 4.93 5.74
C GLY A 47 2.05 4.24 7.04
N GLU A 48 0.77 4.02 7.28
CA GLU A 48 0.28 3.30 8.46
C GLU A 48 0.49 1.78 8.33
N ALA A 49 0.31 1.04 9.42
CA ALA A 49 0.37 -0.42 9.38
C ALA A 49 -0.70 -0.98 8.44
N GLY A 50 -0.38 -2.06 7.70
CA GLY A 50 -1.29 -2.65 6.73
C GLY A 50 -1.39 -1.90 5.39
N SER A 51 -0.62 -0.84 5.16
CA SER A 51 -0.63 -0.14 3.86
C SER A 51 0.17 -0.85 2.76
N GLY A 52 0.91 -1.91 3.09
CA GLY A 52 1.71 -2.70 2.13
C GLY A 52 3.15 -2.21 1.95
N LYS A 53 3.69 -1.41 2.89
CA LYS A 53 5.09 -0.92 2.85
C LYS A 53 6.12 -2.03 2.70
N SER A 54 6.06 -3.06 3.56
CA SER A 54 7.04 -4.15 3.57
C SER A 54 7.05 -4.94 2.26
N VAL A 55 5.87 -5.19 1.67
CA VAL A 55 5.75 -5.81 0.33
C VAL A 55 6.36 -4.92 -0.75
N LEU A 56 6.05 -3.62 -0.72
CA LEU A 56 6.58 -2.65 -1.67
C LEU A 56 8.12 -2.54 -1.58
N ILE A 57 8.68 -2.49 -0.37
CA ILE A 57 10.13 -2.49 -0.13
C ILE A 57 10.78 -3.74 -0.71
N LYS A 58 10.23 -4.93 -0.42
CA LYS A 58 10.75 -6.19 -0.99
C LYS A 58 10.66 -6.21 -2.53
N GLY A 59 9.68 -5.53 -3.14
CA GLY A 59 9.60 -5.35 -4.59
C GLY A 59 10.65 -4.38 -5.15
N MET A 60 10.91 -3.29 -4.44
CA MET A 60 11.92 -2.30 -4.82
C MET A 60 13.36 -2.77 -4.61
N PHE A 61 13.58 -3.61 -3.60
CA PHE A 61 14.90 -4.11 -3.20
C PHE A 61 14.86 -5.65 -3.09
N PRO A 62 14.85 -6.37 -4.23
CA PRO A 62 14.84 -7.82 -4.22
C PRO A 62 16.01 -8.40 -3.40
N GLY A 63 15.70 -9.35 -2.50
CA GLY A 63 16.69 -9.99 -1.63
C GLY A 63 17.03 -9.21 -0.35
N ILE A 64 16.39 -8.08 -0.08
CA ILE A 64 16.54 -7.41 1.22
C ILE A 64 15.85 -8.20 2.33
N GLU A 65 16.54 -8.33 3.47
CA GLU A 65 15.96 -8.81 4.71
C GLU A 65 15.44 -7.62 5.52
N LEU A 66 14.13 -7.60 5.78
CA LEU A 66 13.51 -6.61 6.65
C LEU A 66 13.70 -7.04 8.10
N THR A 67 14.20 -6.14 8.96
CA THR A 67 14.45 -6.41 10.39
C THR A 67 13.20 -6.88 11.13
N ASN A 68 12.07 -6.29 10.75
CA ASN A 68 10.71 -6.71 11.08
C ASN A 68 9.89 -6.62 9.80
N ASP A 69 8.94 -7.54 9.64
CA ASP A 69 7.89 -7.44 8.64
C ASP A 69 6.55 -7.96 9.19
N ASP A 70 5.61 -8.18 8.30
CA ASP A 70 4.27 -8.67 8.62
C ASP A 70 4.28 -10.08 9.25
N ASP A 71 5.35 -10.87 9.08
CA ASP A 71 5.50 -12.22 9.66
C ASP A 71 6.19 -12.21 11.03
N GLY A 72 6.67 -11.05 11.48
CA GLY A 72 7.25 -10.84 12.79
C GLY A 72 8.67 -10.30 12.74
N VAL A 73 9.51 -10.73 13.69
CA VAL A 73 10.89 -10.25 13.82
C VAL A 73 11.82 -11.22 13.12
N ASN A 74 12.57 -10.72 12.14
CA ASN A 74 13.43 -11.58 11.33
C ASN A 74 14.89 -11.54 11.79
N VAL A 75 15.38 -10.38 12.24
CA VAL A 75 16.82 -10.20 12.54
C VAL A 75 17.02 -9.46 13.85
N ARG A 76 17.78 -10.07 14.78
CA ARG A 76 18.23 -9.46 16.03
C ARG A 76 19.65 -9.89 16.39
N PRO A 77 20.43 -9.01 17.04
CA PRO A 77 20.15 -7.60 17.33
C PRO A 77 20.04 -6.74 16.06
N LEU A 78 19.55 -5.51 16.16
CA LEU A 78 19.29 -4.63 15.01
C LEU A 78 20.61 -4.39 14.25
N PRO A 79 20.76 -4.85 12.98
CA PRO A 79 22.04 -4.77 12.26
C PRO A 79 22.60 -3.36 12.13
N LEU A 80 21.72 -2.36 12.06
CA LEU A 80 22.10 -0.94 11.99
C LEU A 80 22.85 -0.48 13.26
N LEU A 81 22.66 -1.11 14.41
CA LEU A 81 23.38 -0.77 15.66
C LEU A 81 24.70 -1.52 15.80
N GLU A 82 24.91 -2.61 15.06
CA GLU A 82 26.10 -3.44 15.15
C GLU A 82 27.21 -3.04 14.18
N GLN A 83 27.13 -1.83 13.60
CA GLN A 83 28.09 -1.31 12.62
C GLN A 83 29.56 -1.37 13.08
N GLU A 84 29.85 -1.36 14.39
CA GLU A 84 31.23 -1.38 14.91
C GLU A 84 31.85 -2.78 14.97
N TYR A 85 31.02 -3.82 15.09
CA TYR A 85 31.44 -5.22 15.11
C TYR A 85 31.60 -5.81 13.70
N GLU A 86 31.30 -5.02 12.67
CA GLU A 86 31.52 -5.33 11.26
C GLU A 86 33.02 -5.29 10.89
N THR A 87 33.83 -6.14 11.52
CA THR A 87 35.25 -6.36 11.19
C THR A 87 35.46 -7.41 10.10
N GLY A 88 34.40 -7.79 9.38
CA GLY A 88 34.39 -8.87 8.38
C GLY A 88 34.46 -8.39 6.92
N PHE A 89 34.92 -9.27 6.03
CA PHE A 89 34.99 -9.05 4.56
C PHE A 89 33.62 -8.80 3.90
N PHE A 90 32.51 -9.09 4.58
CA PHE A 90 31.14 -8.90 4.11
C PHE A 90 30.36 -8.05 5.12
N THR A 91 29.92 -6.88 4.68
CA THR A 91 29.05 -5.98 5.45
C THR A 91 27.82 -5.65 4.62
N PRO A 92 26.62 -5.57 5.20
CA PRO A 92 25.43 -5.16 4.47
C PRO A 92 25.68 -3.80 3.80
N HIS A 93 25.28 -3.66 2.54
CA HIS A 93 25.32 -2.37 1.84
C HIS A 93 24.03 -1.57 2.04
N THR A 94 22.93 -2.27 2.35
CA THR A 94 21.61 -1.68 2.61
C THR A 94 21.09 -2.22 3.93
N TYR A 95 20.68 -1.32 4.83
CA TYR A 95 19.99 -1.65 6.08
C TYR A 95 18.50 -1.35 5.95
N HIS A 96 17.69 -2.07 6.71
CA HIS A 96 16.28 -1.79 6.95
C HIS A 96 16.09 -1.31 8.39
N LEU A 97 15.16 -0.37 8.58
CA LEU A 97 14.80 0.17 9.88
C LEU A 97 13.31 0.54 9.91
N ASP A 98 12.52 -0.07 10.79
CA ASP A 98 11.18 0.44 11.12
C ASP A 98 11.24 1.23 12.42
N ILE A 99 10.94 2.53 12.36
CA ILE A 99 11.02 3.41 13.53
C ILE A 99 9.97 3.08 14.59
N ARG A 100 8.73 2.77 14.21
CA ARG A 100 7.67 2.46 15.17
C ARG A 100 7.97 1.17 15.90
N PHE A 101 8.50 0.19 15.20
CA PHE A 101 8.88 -1.08 15.82
C PHE A 101 10.10 -0.93 16.73
N GLU A 102 11.18 -0.32 16.23
CA GLU A 102 12.45 -0.28 16.97
C GLU A 102 12.44 0.69 18.16
N THR A 103 11.57 1.71 18.17
CA THR A 103 11.38 2.58 19.35
C THR A 103 10.78 1.85 20.56
N GLY A 104 10.24 0.64 20.37
CA GLY A 104 9.90 -0.26 21.48
C GLY A 104 11.12 -0.83 22.23
N PHE A 105 12.33 -0.73 21.66
CA PHE A 105 13.54 -1.34 22.17
C PHE A 105 14.72 -0.36 22.34
N HIS A 106 14.78 0.66 21.49
CA HIS A 106 15.88 1.62 21.39
C HIS A 106 15.40 3.06 21.48
N GLN A 107 16.26 3.95 21.95
CA GLN A 107 15.94 5.39 21.96
C GLN A 107 15.99 5.96 20.54
N LEU A 108 15.07 6.84 20.19
CA LEU A 108 15.01 7.42 18.85
C LEU A 108 16.28 8.21 18.48
N SER A 109 16.94 8.84 19.45
CA SER A 109 18.23 9.52 19.26
C SER A 109 19.36 8.56 18.90
N GLU A 110 19.38 7.38 19.52
CA GLU A 110 20.36 6.32 19.23
C GLU A 110 20.19 5.82 17.78
N LEU A 111 18.95 5.58 17.36
CA LEU A 111 18.62 5.22 15.99
C LEU A 111 19.06 6.31 14.99
N ALA A 112 18.82 7.58 15.30
CA ALA A 112 19.24 8.71 14.45
C ALA A 112 20.76 8.79 14.29
N ASP A 113 21.51 8.57 15.36
CA ASP A 113 22.97 8.57 15.30
C ASP A 113 23.53 7.38 14.51
N ALA A 114 22.90 6.21 14.63
CA ALA A 114 23.23 5.03 13.85
C ALA A 114 22.95 5.23 12.35
N VAL A 115 21.80 5.82 11.99
CA VAL A 115 21.49 6.20 10.59
C VAL A 115 22.58 7.14 10.04
N ARG A 116 22.94 8.19 10.79
CA ARG A 116 24.00 9.12 10.35
C ARG A 116 25.35 8.43 10.17
N LEU A 117 25.71 7.51 11.07
CA LEU A 117 26.96 6.77 10.95
C LEU A 117 26.97 5.91 9.68
N ALA A 118 25.87 5.20 9.40
CA ALA A 118 25.74 4.37 8.21
C ALA A 118 25.83 5.22 6.92
N VAL A 119 25.15 6.37 6.88
CA VAL A 119 25.25 7.32 5.77
C VAL A 119 26.68 7.83 5.58
N ARG A 120 27.39 8.22 6.65
CA ARG A 120 28.80 8.64 6.57
C ARG A 120 29.72 7.54 6.03
N ARG A 121 29.37 6.28 6.28
CA ARG A 121 30.08 5.09 5.76
C ARG A 121 29.70 4.72 4.33
N GLY A 122 28.87 5.53 3.66
CA GLY A 122 28.43 5.27 2.28
C GLY A 122 27.39 4.15 2.16
N LYS A 123 26.72 3.79 3.27
CA LYS A 123 25.68 2.77 3.29
C LYS A 123 24.32 3.37 2.94
N ARG A 124 23.42 2.51 2.45
CA ARG A 124 22.01 2.84 2.24
C ARG A 124 21.17 2.37 3.43
N ILE A 125 20.17 3.14 3.83
CA ILE A 125 19.18 2.77 4.84
C ILE A 125 17.79 3.03 4.27
N ILE A 126 16.94 2.02 4.36
CA ILE A 126 15.51 2.09 4.11
C ILE A 126 14.83 2.25 5.46
N ILE A 127 14.03 3.30 5.60
CA ILE A 127 13.44 3.68 6.88
C ILE A 127 11.92 3.72 6.75
N GLU A 128 11.21 2.81 7.40
CA GLU A 128 9.76 2.88 7.56
C GLU A 128 9.38 3.84 8.69
N HIS A 129 8.27 4.57 8.50
CA HIS A 129 7.82 5.66 9.39
C HIS A 129 8.86 6.77 9.51
N PHE A 130 9.42 7.18 8.37
CA PHE A 130 10.50 8.16 8.27
C PHE A 130 10.15 9.51 8.90
N ASP A 131 8.89 9.90 8.86
CA ASP A 131 8.35 11.11 9.48
C ASP A 131 8.70 11.23 10.97
N LEU A 132 8.78 10.10 11.69
CA LEU A 132 9.07 10.08 13.12
C LEU A 132 10.53 10.38 13.44
N ILE A 133 11.48 9.90 12.62
CA ILE A 133 12.91 10.11 12.84
C ILE A 133 13.44 11.39 12.19
N TYR A 134 12.75 11.90 11.16
CA TYR A 134 13.13 13.09 10.41
C TYR A 134 13.51 14.31 11.27
N PRO A 135 12.73 14.70 12.30
CA PRO A 135 13.06 15.85 13.16
C PRO A 135 14.43 15.72 13.85
N LEU A 136 14.86 14.48 14.10
CA LEU A 136 16.14 14.18 14.73
C LEU A 136 17.26 13.96 13.74
N LEU A 137 17.02 13.65 12.46
CA LEU A 137 18.09 13.45 11.47
C LEU A 137 18.72 14.76 11.00
N GLY A 138 17.91 15.81 10.84
CA GLY A 138 18.34 17.12 10.34
C GLY A 138 18.62 17.14 8.83
N VAL A 139 18.31 16.06 8.12
CA VAL A 139 18.37 15.94 6.66
C VAL A 139 17.14 15.17 6.18
N ASN A 140 16.67 15.49 4.97
CA ASN A 140 15.57 14.76 4.35
C ASN A 140 16.09 13.49 3.66
N ALA A 141 15.19 12.57 3.30
CA ALA A 141 15.54 11.38 2.52
C ALA A 141 15.93 11.77 1.08
N ASN A 142 16.72 10.94 0.40
CA ASN A 142 16.98 11.14 -1.03
C ASN A 142 15.76 10.81 -1.89
N LEU A 143 14.94 9.86 -1.41
CA LEU A 143 13.68 9.42 -2.00
C LEU A 143 12.68 9.21 -0.87
N LEU A 144 11.51 9.84 -0.99
CA LEU A 144 10.37 9.65 -0.09
C LEU A 144 9.25 8.94 -0.82
N ILE A 145 8.65 7.96 -0.14
CA ILE A 145 7.58 7.12 -0.66
C ILE A 145 6.47 7.07 0.37
N GLY A 146 5.35 7.72 0.06
CA GLY A 146 4.12 7.63 0.81
C GLY A 146 3.28 6.45 0.32
N VAL A 147 2.72 5.65 1.23
CA VAL A 147 1.87 4.50 0.92
C VAL A 147 0.55 4.59 1.68
N GLY A 148 -0.52 4.93 0.96
CA GLY A 148 -1.91 4.96 1.43
C GLY A 148 -2.82 4.22 0.44
N GLU A 149 -3.93 4.84 0.04
CA GLU A 149 -4.70 4.41 -1.15
C GLU A 149 -3.90 4.55 -2.45
N GLN A 150 -3.04 5.56 -2.48
CA GLN A 150 -2.12 5.82 -3.57
C GLN A 150 -0.70 5.72 -3.04
N ILE A 151 0.23 5.40 -3.95
CA ILE A 151 1.66 5.50 -3.71
C ILE A 151 2.14 6.83 -4.26
N VAL A 152 2.64 7.69 -3.36
CA VAL A 152 3.17 9.01 -3.68
C VAL A 152 4.68 8.95 -3.60
N ILE A 153 5.37 9.37 -4.66
CA ILE A 153 6.82 9.31 -4.76
C ILE A 153 7.33 10.71 -5.00
N THR A 154 8.35 11.11 -4.24
CA THR A 154 8.99 12.41 -4.38
C THR A 154 10.47 12.35 -4.03
N ARG A 155 11.25 13.23 -4.65
CA ARG A 155 12.64 13.50 -4.30
C ARG A 155 12.70 14.87 -3.64
N PRO A 156 12.73 14.93 -2.31
CA PRO A 156 12.73 16.23 -1.64
C PRO A 156 14.05 16.96 -1.87
N ASN A 157 13.95 18.28 -2.00
CA ASN A 157 15.08 19.19 -2.04
C ASN A 157 15.06 20.10 -0.80
N LEU A 158 15.90 21.15 -0.78
CA LEU A 158 15.99 22.09 0.34
C LEU A 158 14.62 22.74 0.70
N PHE A 159 13.74 22.85 -0.28
CA PHE A 159 12.41 23.46 -0.18
C PHE A 159 11.30 22.42 0.03
N GLY A 160 11.66 21.15 0.22
CA GLY A 160 10.72 20.06 0.43
C GLY A 160 10.46 19.22 -0.83
N PRO A 161 9.39 18.42 -0.82
CA PRO A 161 8.39 18.37 0.25
C PRO A 161 8.92 17.81 1.58
N LEU A 162 8.30 18.25 2.68
CA LEU A 162 8.56 17.71 4.00
C LEU A 162 7.84 16.37 4.19
N PRO A 163 8.36 15.44 5.02
CA PRO A 163 7.68 14.17 5.32
C PRO A 163 6.22 14.34 5.75
N GLN A 164 5.91 15.40 6.50
CA GLN A 164 4.55 15.69 6.96
C GLN A 164 3.56 15.88 5.79
N GLU A 165 3.98 16.49 4.68
CA GLU A 165 3.12 16.67 3.50
C GLU A 165 2.67 15.33 2.92
N LEU A 166 3.51 14.29 3.01
CA LEU A 166 3.14 12.95 2.59
C LEU A 166 2.21 12.29 3.61
N CYS A 167 2.44 12.47 4.92
CA CYS A 167 1.55 11.98 5.97
C CYS A 167 0.12 12.48 5.75
N ASP A 168 -0.04 13.77 5.45
CA ASP A 168 -1.33 14.42 5.24
C ASP A 168 -2.10 13.84 4.04
N ILE A 169 -1.40 13.23 3.07
CA ILE A 169 -2.00 12.55 1.92
C ILE A 169 -2.31 11.08 2.22
N VAL A 170 -1.35 10.36 2.81
CA VAL A 170 -1.41 8.88 2.84
C VAL A 170 -2.13 8.32 4.06
N TYR A 171 -2.08 9.01 5.21
CA TYR A 171 -2.76 8.53 6.42
C TYR A 171 -4.29 8.62 6.30
N PRO A 172 -4.89 9.74 5.86
CA PRO A 172 -6.34 9.81 5.70
C PRO A 172 -6.85 8.86 4.60
N SER A 173 -6.06 8.65 3.54
CA SER A 173 -6.48 7.82 2.41
C SER A 173 -6.42 6.32 2.71
N LEU A 174 -5.64 5.85 3.69
CA LEU A 174 -5.56 4.41 4.00
C LEU A 174 -6.91 3.81 4.38
N ALA A 175 -7.74 4.55 5.13
CA ALA A 175 -9.05 4.07 5.54
C ALA A 175 -9.90 3.66 4.31
N TYR A 176 -9.90 4.48 3.27
CA TYR A 176 -10.61 4.20 2.02
C TYR A 176 -10.06 2.96 1.32
N ARG A 177 -8.74 2.76 1.32
CA ARG A 177 -8.13 1.55 0.76
C ARG A 177 -8.58 0.28 1.48
N LEU A 178 -8.53 0.29 2.82
CA LEU A 178 -8.94 -0.87 3.64
C LEU A 178 -10.44 -1.16 3.44
N MET A 179 -11.27 -0.12 3.42
CA MET A 179 -12.71 -0.27 3.18
C MET A 179 -13.00 -0.79 1.78
N ALA A 180 -12.35 -0.25 0.75
CA ALA A 180 -12.62 -0.61 -0.63
C ALA A 180 -12.16 -2.04 -0.95
N HIS A 181 -11.08 -2.53 -0.33
CA HIS A 181 -10.67 -3.93 -0.45
C HIS A 181 -11.59 -4.87 0.32
N SER A 182 -11.98 -4.52 1.55
CA SER A 182 -12.99 -5.31 2.27
C SER A 182 -14.35 -5.33 1.57
N ALA A 183 -14.77 -4.23 0.93
CA ALA A 183 -16.03 -4.16 0.19
C ALA A 183 -15.99 -4.99 -1.11
N GLU A 184 -14.85 -4.99 -1.80
CA GLU A 184 -14.59 -5.83 -2.97
C GLU A 184 -14.72 -7.32 -2.59
N ASP A 185 -14.05 -7.77 -1.54
CA ASP A 185 -14.14 -9.16 -1.06
C ASP A 185 -15.56 -9.53 -0.60
N LEU A 186 -16.31 -8.59 0.01
CA LEU A 186 -17.71 -8.85 0.34
C LEU A 186 -18.59 -9.01 -0.90
N CYS A 187 -18.31 -8.29 -1.99
CA CYS A 187 -19.00 -8.49 -3.25
C CYS A 187 -18.73 -9.89 -3.78
N GLU A 188 -17.47 -10.32 -3.81
CA GLU A 188 -17.11 -11.68 -4.23
C GLU A 188 -17.74 -12.76 -3.35
N TYR A 189 -17.74 -12.56 -2.04
CA TYR A 189 -18.39 -13.46 -1.08
C TYR A 189 -19.91 -13.56 -1.30
N ALA A 190 -20.53 -12.48 -1.80
CA ALA A 190 -21.95 -12.43 -2.13
C ALA A 190 -22.29 -12.93 -3.54
N MET A 191 -21.29 -13.07 -4.42
CA MET A 191 -21.44 -13.60 -5.78
C MET A 191 -21.49 -15.14 -5.80
N THR A 192 -21.83 -15.70 -6.97
CA THR A 192 -21.65 -17.15 -7.18
C THR A 192 -20.17 -17.48 -7.35
N GLN A 193 -19.79 -18.74 -7.12
CA GLN A 193 -18.41 -19.19 -7.30
C GLN A 193 -17.92 -18.99 -8.75
N GLU A 194 -18.81 -19.15 -9.74
CA GLU A 194 -18.48 -18.92 -11.15
C GLU A 194 -18.18 -17.45 -11.43
N GLN A 195 -19.00 -16.53 -10.90
CA GLN A 195 -18.81 -15.09 -11.05
C GLN A 195 -17.51 -14.61 -10.40
N MET A 196 -17.24 -15.06 -9.17
CA MET A 196 -16.00 -14.76 -8.45
C MET A 196 -14.76 -15.21 -9.24
N LEU A 197 -14.78 -16.43 -9.80
CA LEU A 197 -13.64 -16.96 -10.56
C LEU A 197 -13.46 -16.26 -11.91
N ALA A 198 -14.50 -15.61 -12.44
CA ALA A 198 -14.48 -14.94 -13.72
C ALA A 198 -14.00 -13.47 -13.64
N CYS A 199 -13.98 -12.87 -12.44
CA CYS A 199 -13.59 -11.47 -12.29
C CYS A 199 -12.09 -11.26 -12.01
N SER A 200 -11.56 -10.15 -12.50
CA SER A 200 -10.26 -9.58 -12.09
C SER A 200 -10.43 -8.24 -11.40
N HIS A 201 -9.42 -7.83 -10.62
CA HIS A 201 -9.49 -6.64 -9.77
C HIS A 201 -8.84 -5.41 -10.42
N GLY A 202 -9.57 -4.30 -10.39
CA GLY A 202 -9.10 -2.96 -10.73
C GLY A 202 -9.22 -1.99 -9.55
N ASP A 203 -8.41 -0.94 -9.57
CA ASP A 203 -8.33 0.06 -8.49
C ASP A 203 -8.82 1.42 -8.99
N ILE A 204 -9.74 2.04 -8.24
CA ILE A 204 -10.16 3.43 -8.43
C ILE A 204 -10.09 4.18 -7.10
N ARG A 205 -10.16 5.51 -7.16
CA ARG A 205 -10.19 6.34 -5.95
C ARG A 205 -11.50 6.12 -5.18
N HIS A 206 -11.37 5.89 -3.89
CA HIS A 206 -12.41 5.58 -2.90
C HIS A 206 -13.33 4.43 -3.35
N GLY A 207 -12.78 3.42 -4.03
CA GLY A 207 -13.58 2.36 -4.61
C GLY A 207 -12.78 1.21 -5.21
N PHE A 208 -13.46 0.37 -5.96
CA PHE A 208 -12.89 -0.81 -6.60
C PHE A 208 -13.62 -1.11 -7.91
N VAL A 209 -13.00 -1.94 -8.75
CA VAL A 209 -13.58 -2.42 -10.00
C VAL A 209 -13.43 -3.94 -10.07
N LEU A 210 -14.52 -4.63 -10.40
CA LEU A 210 -14.50 -6.03 -10.79
C LEU A 210 -14.70 -6.09 -12.31
N GLU A 211 -13.68 -6.61 -13.01
CA GLU A 211 -13.60 -6.67 -14.47
C GLU A 211 -13.94 -8.08 -14.97
N PHE A 212 -14.79 -8.17 -15.99
CA PHE A 212 -15.25 -9.42 -16.61
C PHE A 212 -14.89 -9.41 -18.10
N ASN A 213 -13.94 -10.27 -18.50
CA ASN A 213 -13.28 -10.21 -19.81
C ASN A 213 -14.03 -10.89 -20.97
N GLU A 214 -14.99 -11.77 -20.66
CA GLU A 214 -15.63 -12.61 -21.70
C GLU A 214 -17.02 -12.11 -22.08
N HIS A 215 -17.89 -11.94 -21.08
CA HIS A 215 -19.27 -11.55 -21.26
C HIS A 215 -19.74 -10.77 -20.04
N GLN A 216 -20.80 -9.97 -20.21
CA GLN A 216 -21.46 -9.32 -19.10
C GLN A 216 -22.02 -10.42 -18.18
N PRO A 217 -21.65 -10.44 -16.89
CA PRO A 217 -22.13 -11.48 -15.98
C PRO A 217 -23.61 -11.24 -15.65
N ASP A 218 -24.35 -12.32 -15.40
CA ASP A 218 -25.74 -12.25 -14.93
C ASP A 218 -25.77 -11.94 -13.43
N ILE A 219 -25.49 -10.69 -13.09
CA ILE A 219 -25.50 -10.16 -11.72
C ILE A 219 -26.59 -9.10 -11.62
N ASP A 220 -27.57 -9.36 -10.76
CA ASP A 220 -28.53 -8.35 -10.30
C ASP A 220 -27.82 -7.42 -9.29
N ILE A 221 -27.34 -6.28 -9.80
CA ILE A 221 -26.56 -5.31 -9.04
C ILE A 221 -27.32 -4.79 -7.80
N PRO A 222 -28.60 -4.34 -7.90
CA PRO A 222 -29.40 -3.99 -6.72
C PRO A 222 -29.47 -5.09 -5.66
N THR A 223 -29.65 -6.35 -6.08
CA THR A 223 -29.68 -7.49 -5.14
C THR A 223 -28.32 -7.74 -4.49
N LEU A 224 -27.23 -7.65 -5.27
CA LEU A 224 -25.86 -7.76 -4.76
C LEU A 224 -25.55 -6.65 -3.74
N GLU A 225 -25.87 -5.40 -4.08
CA GLU A 225 -25.67 -4.25 -3.20
C GLU A 225 -26.43 -4.41 -1.89
N ALA A 226 -27.70 -4.83 -1.95
CA ALA A 226 -28.52 -5.06 -0.75
C ALA A 226 -27.93 -6.17 0.13
N ARG A 227 -27.41 -7.25 -0.47
CA ARG A 227 -26.77 -8.35 0.24
C ARG A 227 -25.47 -7.92 0.93
N VAL A 228 -24.62 -7.16 0.25
CA VAL A 228 -23.37 -6.64 0.85
C VAL A 228 -23.68 -5.67 2.00
N ASN A 229 -24.67 -4.78 1.82
CA ASN A 229 -25.12 -3.88 2.90
C ASN A 229 -25.69 -4.64 4.11
N GLU A 230 -26.33 -5.80 3.91
CA GLU A 230 -26.73 -6.68 5.01
C GLU A 230 -25.52 -7.26 5.75
N LEU A 231 -24.50 -7.75 5.03
CA LEU A 231 -23.26 -8.26 5.62
C LEU A 231 -22.53 -7.17 6.44
N ILE A 232 -22.45 -5.95 5.90
CA ILE A 232 -21.89 -4.78 6.60
C ILE A 232 -22.68 -4.51 7.90
N ARG A 233 -24.02 -4.55 7.85
CA ARG A 233 -24.86 -4.34 9.04
C ARG A 233 -24.69 -5.42 10.11
N GLN A 234 -24.28 -6.63 9.73
CA GLN A 234 -24.00 -7.71 10.67
C GLN A 234 -22.67 -7.54 11.42
N ASP A 235 -21.80 -6.62 10.97
CA ASP A 235 -20.50 -6.33 11.58
C ASP A 235 -19.63 -7.58 11.82
N LEU A 236 -19.63 -8.48 10.85
CA LEU A 236 -18.82 -9.70 10.87
C LEU A 236 -17.32 -9.35 11.00
N PRO A 237 -16.55 -10.08 11.82
CA PRO A 237 -15.11 -9.91 11.91
C PRO A 237 -14.41 -10.28 10.59
N ILE A 238 -13.33 -9.58 10.28
CA ILE A 238 -12.42 -9.88 9.16
C ILE A 238 -11.03 -10.10 9.74
N ASP A 239 -10.58 -11.35 9.72
CA ASP A 239 -9.30 -11.76 10.29
C ASP A 239 -8.34 -12.30 9.23
N TYR A 240 -7.05 -12.05 9.42
CA TYR A 240 -6.00 -12.67 8.61
C TYR A 240 -5.95 -14.17 8.87
N TYR A 241 -5.90 -14.99 7.80
CA TYR A 241 -5.74 -16.44 7.90
C TYR A 241 -4.36 -16.89 7.41
N ASP A 242 -4.07 -16.63 6.12
CA ASP A 242 -2.79 -16.91 5.47
C ASP A 242 -2.53 -15.90 4.34
N GLU A 243 -1.44 -16.09 3.60
CA GLU A 243 -1.01 -15.17 2.54
C GLU A 243 -1.94 -15.10 1.31
N SER A 244 -2.96 -15.94 1.24
CA SER A 244 -3.95 -16.00 0.17
C SER A 244 -5.41 -16.04 0.65
N HIS A 245 -5.65 -15.94 1.97
CA HIS A 245 -6.98 -16.03 2.53
C HIS A 245 -7.20 -15.14 3.75
N ILE A 246 -8.46 -14.76 3.92
CA ILE A 246 -8.99 -14.13 5.13
C ILE A 246 -10.10 -15.01 5.72
N LEU A 247 -10.46 -14.75 6.97
CA LEU A 247 -11.68 -15.24 7.60
C LEU A 247 -12.72 -14.12 7.60
N LEU A 248 -13.84 -14.33 6.91
CA LEU A 248 -15.02 -13.47 6.94
C LEU A 248 -16.08 -14.11 7.83
N GLY A 249 -16.31 -13.57 9.02
CA GLY A 249 -17.22 -14.17 10.00
C GLY A 249 -16.85 -15.61 10.38
N GLY A 250 -15.56 -15.96 10.28
CA GLY A 250 -15.04 -17.31 10.50
C GLY A 250 -15.04 -18.23 9.27
N ALA A 251 -15.61 -17.81 8.14
CA ALA A 251 -15.53 -18.55 6.89
C ALA A 251 -14.29 -18.16 6.09
N GLN A 252 -13.54 -19.15 5.58
CA GLN A 252 -12.38 -18.90 4.74
C GLN A 252 -12.80 -18.31 3.39
N HIS A 253 -12.17 -17.20 2.99
CA HIS A 253 -12.38 -16.51 1.72
C HIS A 253 -11.02 -16.25 1.06
N TYR A 254 -10.93 -16.49 -0.24
CA TYR A 254 -9.70 -16.24 -1.01
C TYR A 254 -9.50 -14.75 -1.17
N CYS A 255 -8.30 -14.26 -0.88
CA CYS A 255 -7.97 -12.85 -0.98
C CYS A 255 -6.51 -12.67 -1.38
N THR A 256 -6.24 -11.76 -2.31
CA THR A 256 -4.87 -11.49 -2.77
C THR A 256 -4.11 -10.52 -1.86
N GLY A 257 -4.83 -9.78 -1.00
CA GLY A 257 -4.30 -8.76 -0.09
C GLY A 257 -4.77 -8.92 1.36
N PRO A 258 -4.61 -10.10 2.00
CA PRO A 258 -5.30 -10.47 3.25
C PRO A 258 -4.94 -9.63 4.49
N ARG A 259 -3.94 -8.74 4.38
CA ARG A 259 -3.55 -7.79 5.43
C ARG A 259 -4.08 -6.37 5.22
N THR A 260 -4.83 -6.15 4.13
CA THR A 260 -5.31 -4.83 3.70
C THR A 260 -6.82 -4.70 3.94
N HIS A 261 -7.29 -5.06 5.13
CA HIS A 261 -8.71 -5.03 5.47
C HIS A 261 -9.02 -4.15 6.69
N VAL A 262 -10.24 -3.63 6.71
CA VAL A 262 -10.83 -3.22 7.99
C VAL A 262 -11.07 -4.45 8.87
N ARG A 263 -11.03 -4.27 10.20
CA ARG A 263 -11.15 -5.39 11.16
C ARG A 263 -12.54 -6.03 11.22
N SER A 264 -13.56 -5.34 10.73
CA SER A 264 -14.92 -5.85 10.69
C SER A 264 -15.68 -5.19 9.54
N THR A 265 -16.65 -5.91 8.98
CA THR A 265 -17.46 -5.48 7.83
C THR A 265 -18.23 -4.20 8.14
N GLY A 266 -18.66 -3.96 9.38
CA GLY A 266 -19.39 -2.77 9.80
C GLY A 266 -18.55 -1.48 9.81
N ARG A 267 -17.23 -1.58 9.61
CA ARG A 267 -16.35 -0.41 9.41
C ARG A 267 -16.38 0.11 7.98
N ILE A 268 -16.96 -0.63 7.05
CA ILE A 268 -17.19 -0.14 5.68
C ILE A 268 -18.34 0.86 5.75
N ILE A 269 -18.05 2.13 5.47
CA ILE A 269 -19.05 3.19 5.43
C ILE A 269 -19.36 3.59 3.99
N GLY A 270 -20.60 4.01 3.73
CA GLY A 270 -21.01 4.56 2.44
C GLY A 270 -20.83 3.61 1.26
N PHE A 271 -20.96 2.30 1.45
CA PHE A 271 -20.86 1.35 0.33
C PHE A 271 -21.99 1.55 -0.68
N ARG A 272 -21.63 1.68 -1.97
CA ARG A 272 -22.56 1.74 -3.10
C ARG A 272 -21.99 1.05 -4.33
N LEU A 273 -22.86 0.50 -5.17
CA LEU A 273 -22.52 0.03 -6.51
C LEU A 273 -23.09 0.96 -7.58
N LEU A 274 -22.40 1.09 -8.70
CA LEU A 274 -22.97 1.67 -9.91
C LEU A 274 -24.02 0.70 -10.45
N ASP A 275 -25.23 1.19 -10.76
CA ASP A 275 -26.40 0.36 -11.07
C ASP A 275 -26.34 -0.38 -12.41
N HIS A 276 -25.31 -0.15 -13.21
CA HIS A 276 -25.04 -0.81 -14.47
C HIS A 276 -23.55 -1.11 -14.66
N PHE A 277 -23.25 -2.05 -15.56
CA PHE A 277 -21.88 -2.35 -15.97
C PHE A 277 -21.38 -1.30 -16.95
N ILE A 278 -20.14 -0.84 -16.76
CA ILE A 278 -19.44 -0.02 -17.77
C ILE A 278 -18.70 -0.96 -18.72
N TYR A 279 -18.87 -0.78 -20.02
CA TYR A 279 -18.13 -1.55 -21.03
C TYR A 279 -16.91 -0.77 -21.55
N ASP A 280 -15.71 -1.28 -21.27
CA ASP A 280 -14.47 -0.77 -21.84
C ASP A 280 -14.28 -1.32 -23.27
N HIS A 281 -14.35 -0.43 -24.25
CA HIS A 281 -14.26 -0.81 -25.66
C HIS A 281 -12.83 -1.17 -26.10
N PHE A 282 -11.81 -0.64 -25.43
CA PHE A 282 -10.41 -0.91 -25.74
C PHE A 282 -9.97 -2.26 -25.19
N HIS A 283 -10.36 -2.53 -23.94
CA HIS A 283 -9.99 -3.75 -23.25
C HIS A 283 -11.02 -4.89 -23.45
N LYS A 284 -12.21 -4.56 -23.96
CA LYS A 284 -13.34 -5.48 -24.18
C LYS A 284 -13.80 -6.15 -22.89
N THR A 285 -13.91 -5.35 -21.82
CA THR A 285 -14.23 -5.82 -20.48
C THR A 285 -15.49 -5.14 -19.95
N TYR A 286 -16.30 -5.87 -19.19
CA TYR A 286 -17.40 -5.30 -18.43
C TYR A 286 -16.93 -5.02 -17.00
N MET A 287 -17.22 -3.84 -16.49
CA MET A 287 -16.74 -3.37 -15.21
C MET A 287 -17.91 -3.12 -14.27
N LEU A 288 -17.93 -3.83 -13.14
CA LEU A 288 -18.75 -3.50 -11.99
C LEU A 288 -17.94 -2.55 -11.10
N VAL A 289 -18.50 -1.37 -10.82
CA VAL A 289 -17.81 -0.35 -10.02
C VAL A 289 -18.48 -0.21 -8.66
N GLY A 290 -17.68 -0.27 -7.60
CA GLY A 290 -18.10 -0.01 -6.24
C GLY A 290 -17.37 1.17 -5.62
N CYS A 291 -18.09 1.97 -4.83
CA CYS A 291 -17.55 3.10 -4.08
C CYS A 291 -17.78 2.93 -2.57
N VAL A 292 -16.89 3.51 -1.77
CA VAL A 292 -16.97 3.54 -0.31
C VAL A 292 -16.68 4.96 0.20
N GLY A 293 -17.05 5.23 1.46
CA GLY A 293 -16.86 6.51 2.12
C GLY A 293 -18.01 7.50 1.94
N ASP A 294 -17.92 8.63 2.63
CA ASP A 294 -19.00 9.63 2.68
C ASP A 294 -19.32 10.24 1.31
N ASP A 295 -18.33 10.33 0.42
CA ASP A 295 -18.48 10.89 -0.93
C ASP A 295 -18.95 9.86 -1.97
N SER A 296 -19.30 8.63 -1.56
CA SER A 296 -19.61 7.55 -2.50
C SER A 296 -20.78 7.89 -3.42
N GLU A 297 -21.82 8.54 -2.92
CA GLU A 297 -22.96 8.96 -3.73
C GLU A 297 -22.57 10.00 -4.79
N GLU A 298 -21.71 10.96 -4.44
CA GLU A 298 -21.18 11.92 -5.41
C GLU A 298 -20.29 11.23 -6.45
N ASN A 299 -19.47 10.27 -6.03
CA ASN A 299 -18.59 9.50 -6.93
C ASN A 299 -19.38 8.64 -7.92
N ILE A 300 -20.44 7.96 -7.46
CA ILE A 300 -21.36 7.21 -8.34
C ILE A 300 -22.03 8.16 -9.34
N ARG A 301 -22.58 9.30 -8.89
CA ARG A 301 -23.21 10.29 -9.80
C ARG A 301 -22.25 10.84 -10.85
N LYS A 302 -20.98 11.04 -10.50
CA LYS A 302 -19.94 11.44 -11.46
C LYS A 302 -19.73 10.36 -12.52
N LEU A 303 -19.67 9.09 -12.11
CA LEU A 303 -19.54 7.97 -13.05
C LEU A 303 -20.76 7.83 -13.95
N GLU A 304 -21.97 7.97 -13.42
CA GLU A 304 -23.22 8.00 -14.19
C GLU A 304 -23.21 9.13 -15.24
N THR A 305 -22.63 10.29 -14.91
CA THR A 305 -22.54 11.40 -15.87
C THR A 305 -21.56 11.11 -17.02
N ILE A 306 -20.52 10.30 -16.75
CA ILE A 306 -19.48 9.98 -17.72
C ILE A 306 -19.88 8.77 -18.59
N HIS A 307 -20.61 7.80 -18.01
CA HIS A 307 -20.84 6.48 -18.59
C HIS A 307 -22.32 6.09 -18.75
N GLY A 308 -23.26 6.89 -18.22
CA GLY A 308 -24.71 6.67 -18.34
C GLY A 308 -25.32 7.16 -19.65
#